data_AF-A0A3A2ZC21-F1
#
_entry.id   AF-A0A3A2ZC21-F1
#
_cell.length_a   1.000
_cell.length_b   1.000
_cell.length_c   1.000
_cell.angle_alpha   90.00
_cell.angle_beta   90.00
_cell.angle_gamma   90.00
#
_symmetry.space_group_name_H-M   'P 1'
#
loop_
_entity.id
_entity.type
_entity.pdbx_description
1 polymer ?
#
loop_
_entity_poly.entity_id
_entity_poly.type
_entity_poly.pdbx_seq_one_letter_code
_entity_poly.pdbx_strand_id
1 'polypeptide(L)'
;MSLANRITDANQLQEFSISTRQSLNNKPPRTSSPEPTPQKEPVDLILLQPLANRDMFNKCRDRPCDRFWGTEEDLNIQPLGKAWRQALMRIPPIPRLVFDVALPSLGESEKWKRVRKLFWDRADTCAGQEGFAVCVRDVTTLVITIATEMRMRAGGDVSCEVRYDETDEGLLTAMKVLERQLLAISMADTTSVEEKGDMD
;
A
#
# COMPACT_ATOMS: atom_id res chain seq x y z
N MET A 1 9.10 16.01 8.62
CA MET A 1 7.96 15.14 8.27
C MET A 1 7.27 14.74 9.57
N SER A 2 5.95 14.91 9.67
CA SER A 2 5.20 14.50 10.86
C SER A 2 5.08 12.97 10.88
N LEU A 3 5.52 12.33 11.96
CA LEU A 3 5.38 10.88 12.19
C LEU A 3 3.92 10.42 12.28
N ALA A 4 2.97 11.36 12.39
CA ALA A 4 1.56 11.07 12.70
C ALA A 4 0.78 10.35 11.59
N ASN A 5 1.28 10.32 10.35
CA ASN A 5 0.54 9.77 9.21
C ASN A 5 1.18 8.51 8.61
N ARG A 6 2.09 7.86 9.34
CA ARG A 6 2.78 6.64 8.89
C ARG A 6 2.16 5.41 9.51
N ILE A 7 1.55 4.58 8.68
CA ILE A 7 0.78 3.40 9.08
C ILE A 7 1.57 2.16 8.72
N THR A 8 1.97 1.42 9.75
CA THR A 8 2.86 0.26 9.67
C THR A 8 2.11 -1.06 9.83
N ASP A 9 0.89 -1.02 10.35
CA ASP A 9 0.02 -2.18 10.56
C ASP A 9 -1.42 -1.82 10.17
N ALA A 10 -2.13 -2.78 9.58
CA ALA A 10 -3.50 -2.58 9.12
C ALA A 10 -4.46 -2.17 10.26
N ASN A 11 -4.22 -2.61 11.50
CA ASN A 11 -5.06 -2.26 12.65
C ASN A 11 -4.92 -0.79 13.06
N GLN A 12 -3.80 -0.12 12.72
CA GLN A 12 -3.58 1.30 13.02
C GLN A 12 -4.49 2.24 12.21
N LEU A 13 -5.05 1.77 11.07
CA LEU A 13 -5.94 2.56 10.23
C LEU A 13 -7.19 3.04 10.97
N GLN A 14 -7.72 2.22 11.88
CA GLN A 14 -8.91 2.57 12.63
C GLN A 14 -8.63 3.72 13.62
N GLU A 15 -7.52 3.65 14.35
CA GLU A 15 -7.07 4.71 15.26
C GLU A 15 -6.79 6.02 14.51
N PHE A 16 -6.11 5.92 13.36
CA PHE A 16 -5.89 7.06 12.46
C PHE A 16 -7.22 7.73 12.09
N SER A 17 -8.21 6.94 11.64
CA SER A 17 -9.52 7.47 11.23
C SER A 17 -10.27 8.19 12.36
N ILE A 18 -10.13 7.72 13.61
CA ILE A 18 -10.75 8.32 14.78
C ILE A 18 -10.07 9.66 15.10
N SER A 19 -8.73 9.68 15.09
CA SER A 19 -7.93 10.89 15.35
C SER A 19 -8.21 11.99 14.34
N THR A 20 -8.24 11.66 13.04
CA THR A 20 -8.55 12.63 11.97
C THR A 20 -9.96 13.22 12.13
N ARG A 21 -10.96 12.40 12.48
CA ARG A 21 -12.34 12.88 12.70
C ARG A 21 -12.43 13.82 13.91
N GLN A 22 -11.76 13.50 15.02
CA GLN A 22 -11.74 14.35 16.20
C GLN A 22 -11.05 15.70 15.92
N SER A 23 -9.95 15.70 15.17
CA SER A 23 -9.25 16.94 14.78
C SER A 23 -10.10 17.84 13.89
N LEU A 24 -10.92 17.27 13.00
CA LEU A 24 -11.83 18.04 12.14
C LEU A 24 -12.99 18.66 12.93
N ASN A 25 -13.52 17.96 13.93
CA ASN A 25 -14.65 18.42 14.74
C ASN A 25 -14.26 19.52 15.75
N ASN A 26 -12.97 19.62 16.11
CA ASN A 26 -12.47 20.59 17.09
C ASN A 26 -11.99 21.91 16.46
N LYS A 27 -12.16 22.13 15.14
CA LYS A 27 -11.74 23.39 14.49
C LYS A 27 -12.74 24.50 14.87
N PRO A 28 -12.32 25.56 15.59
CA PRO A 28 -13.22 26.66 15.97
C PRO A 28 -13.70 27.42 14.73
N PRO A 29 -14.88 28.08 14.77
CA PRO A 29 -15.36 28.89 13.67
C PRO A 29 -14.40 30.07 13.45
N ARG A 30 -13.66 30.07 12.32
CA ARG A 30 -12.73 31.14 11.99
C ARG A 30 -13.34 32.12 11.00
N THR A 31 -13.37 33.36 11.48
CA THR A 31 -13.62 34.61 10.79
C THR A 31 -12.68 34.81 9.59
N SER A 32 -13.28 35.21 8.47
CA SER A 32 -12.73 35.86 7.27
C SER A 32 -11.20 35.99 7.14
N SER A 33 -10.58 35.00 6.51
CA SER A 33 -9.31 35.15 5.78
C SER A 33 -9.26 34.05 4.70
N PRO A 34 -8.77 34.32 3.47
CA PRO A 34 -8.65 33.28 2.45
C PRO A 34 -7.51 32.34 2.83
N GLU A 35 -7.84 31.33 3.64
CA GLU A 35 -6.93 30.23 4.00
C GLU A 35 -6.63 29.44 2.73
N PRO A 36 -5.34 29.15 2.41
CA PRO A 36 -5.01 28.26 1.31
C PRO A 36 -5.73 26.93 1.55
N THR A 37 -6.32 26.37 0.50
CA THR A 37 -7.07 25.11 0.52
C THR A 37 -6.34 24.11 1.41
N PRO A 38 -6.97 23.56 2.48
CA PRO A 38 -6.27 22.66 3.39
C PRO A 38 -5.86 21.42 2.60
N GLN A 39 -4.61 21.40 2.13
CA GLN A 39 -4.01 20.24 1.50
C GLN A 39 -4.00 19.15 2.57
N LYS A 40 -4.92 18.18 2.44
CA LYS A 40 -4.97 17.03 3.34
C LYS A 40 -3.59 16.38 3.31
N GLU A 41 -2.99 16.20 4.49
CA GLU A 41 -1.66 15.61 4.58
C GLU A 41 -1.69 14.18 3.99
N PRO A 42 -0.63 13.78 3.26
CA PRO A 42 -0.55 12.43 2.71
C PRO A 42 -0.46 11.41 3.86
N VAL A 43 -1.06 10.25 3.63
CA VAL A 43 -0.94 9.08 4.52
C VAL A 43 0.03 8.10 3.91
N ASP A 44 1.09 7.78 4.64
CA ASP A 44 2.09 6.80 4.25
C ASP A 44 1.66 5.41 4.74
N LEU A 45 1.33 4.49 3.83
CA LEU A 45 1.19 3.07 4.12
C LEU A 45 2.55 2.40 3.92
N ILE A 46 3.19 1.96 5.01
CA ILE A 46 4.38 1.10 4.90
C ILE A 46 3.90 -0.32 4.61
N LEU A 47 3.71 -0.59 3.33
CA LEU A 47 2.91 -1.71 2.84
C LEU A 47 3.45 -3.06 3.32
N LEU A 48 4.77 -3.22 3.34
CA LEU A 48 5.46 -4.48 3.65
C LEU A 48 5.90 -4.59 5.11
N GLN A 49 5.81 -3.52 5.90
CA GLN A 49 6.23 -3.52 7.31
C GLN A 49 5.57 -4.63 8.15
N PRO A 50 4.30 -5.03 7.93
CA PRO A 50 3.70 -6.14 8.67
C PRO A 50 4.44 -7.47 8.49
N LEU A 51 5.26 -7.66 7.45
CA LEU A 51 6.09 -8.86 7.30
C LEU A 51 7.17 -8.98 8.38
N ALA A 52 7.50 -7.89 9.09
CA ALA A 52 8.35 -7.92 10.28
C ALA A 52 7.65 -8.58 11.49
N ASN A 53 6.32 -8.73 11.44
CA ASN A 53 5.56 -9.48 12.43
C ASN A 53 5.56 -10.98 12.06
N ARG A 54 5.92 -11.82 13.02
CA ARG A 54 6.05 -13.27 12.82
C ARG A 54 4.74 -13.95 12.39
N ASP A 55 3.61 -13.51 12.92
CA ASP A 55 2.32 -14.13 12.60
C ASP A 55 1.89 -13.81 11.18
N MET A 56 2.13 -12.57 10.72
CA MET A 56 1.90 -12.19 9.32
C MET A 56 2.89 -12.89 8.39
N PHE A 57 4.17 -12.92 8.76
CA PHE A 57 5.21 -13.60 7.99
C PHE A 57 4.88 -15.09 7.78
N ASN A 58 4.52 -15.81 8.85
CA ASN A 58 4.15 -17.22 8.74
C ASN A 58 2.93 -17.43 7.85
N LYS A 59 1.91 -16.57 7.95
CA LYS A 59 0.74 -16.63 7.04
C LYS A 59 1.13 -16.49 5.57
N CYS A 60 2.10 -15.63 5.27
CA CYS A 60 2.61 -15.41 3.92
C CYS A 60 3.56 -16.52 3.45
N ARG A 61 4.23 -17.22 4.38
CA ARG A 61 5.12 -18.36 4.09
C ARG A 61 4.36 -19.66 3.89
N ASP A 62 3.37 -19.95 4.72
CA ASP A 62 2.71 -21.27 4.80
C ASP A 62 1.76 -21.56 3.63
N ARG A 63 1.66 -20.63 2.66
CA ARG A 63 0.84 -20.84 1.46
C ARG A 63 1.76 -21.07 0.27
N PRO A 64 1.64 -22.20 -0.45
CA PRO A 64 2.39 -22.39 -1.67
C PRO A 64 2.09 -21.21 -2.61
N CYS A 65 3.16 -20.62 -3.15
CA CYS A 65 3.04 -19.69 -4.24
C CYS A 65 2.54 -20.50 -5.44
N ASP A 66 1.41 -20.14 -6.03
CA ASP A 66 0.74 -20.91 -7.11
C ASP A 66 1.50 -20.81 -8.46
N ARG A 67 2.81 -20.58 -8.39
CA ARG A 67 3.69 -20.37 -9.53
C ARG A 67 4.37 -21.69 -9.89
N PHE A 68 4.30 -22.05 -11.17
CA PHE A 68 4.98 -23.19 -11.78
C PHE A 68 6.52 -23.24 -11.55
N TRP A 69 7.11 -22.15 -11.06
CA TRP A 69 8.56 -22.00 -10.82
C TRP A 69 8.89 -21.45 -9.42
N GLY A 70 7.91 -21.36 -8.52
CA GLY A 70 8.14 -20.85 -7.17
C GLY A 70 9.08 -21.78 -6.43
N THR A 71 10.24 -21.29 -6.01
CA THR A 71 11.08 -22.03 -5.05
C THR A 71 10.39 -22.00 -3.67
N GLU A 72 10.81 -22.86 -2.75
CA GLU A 72 10.29 -22.88 -1.36
C GLU A 72 10.50 -21.55 -0.58
N GLU A 73 11.12 -20.55 -1.22
CA GLU A 73 11.57 -19.29 -0.65
C GLU A 73 10.68 -18.09 -1.05
N ASP A 74 9.73 -18.24 -1.98
CA ASP A 74 8.80 -17.18 -2.38
C ASP A 74 7.70 -16.94 -1.33
N LEU A 75 7.55 -15.70 -0.88
CA LEU A 75 6.45 -15.31 0.00
C LEU A 75 5.18 -15.02 -0.79
N ASN A 76 4.10 -15.72 -0.43
CA ASN A 76 2.76 -15.39 -0.86
C ASN A 76 2.20 -14.22 -0.05
N ILE A 77 2.27 -13.00 -0.57
CA ILE A 77 1.80 -11.80 0.14
C ILE A 77 0.27 -11.58 0.09
N GLN A 78 -0.52 -12.52 -0.42
CA GLN A 78 -1.99 -12.41 -0.44
C GLN A 78 -2.62 -12.21 0.95
N PRO A 79 -2.17 -12.88 2.03
CA PRO A 79 -2.71 -12.63 3.38
C PRO A 79 -2.49 -11.18 3.85
N LEU A 80 -1.33 -10.61 3.52
CA LEU A 80 -1.01 -9.20 3.79
C LEU A 80 -1.95 -8.28 3.01
N GLY A 81 -2.11 -8.53 1.71
CA GLY A 81 -3.01 -7.74 0.86
C GLY A 81 -4.46 -7.77 1.34
N LYS A 82 -4.94 -8.95 1.78
CA LYS A 82 -6.26 -9.11 2.39
C LYS A 82 -6.39 -8.29 3.66
N ALA A 83 -5.40 -8.31 4.55
CA ALA A 83 -5.43 -7.55 5.80
C ALA A 83 -5.53 -6.04 5.55
N TRP A 84 -4.71 -5.50 4.63
CA TRP A 84 -4.76 -4.09 4.25
C TRP A 84 -6.12 -3.69 3.67
N ARG A 85 -6.62 -4.43 2.67
CA ARG A 85 -7.92 -4.14 2.04
C ARG A 85 -9.06 -4.17 3.05
N GLN A 86 -9.10 -5.19 3.92
CA GLN A 86 -10.12 -5.29 4.96
C GLN A 86 -10.10 -4.11 5.94
N ALA A 87 -8.91 -3.63 6.33
CA ALA A 87 -8.79 -2.47 7.20
C ALA A 87 -9.19 -1.17 6.49
N LEU A 88 -8.75 -0.97 5.25
CA LEU A 88 -9.07 0.23 4.46
C LEU A 88 -10.57 0.35 4.16
N MET A 89 -11.26 -0.79 3.98
CA MET A 89 -12.72 -0.81 3.79
C MET A 89 -13.51 -0.30 5.00
N ARG A 90 -12.92 -0.30 6.20
CA ARG A 90 -13.58 0.12 7.46
C ARG A 90 -13.48 1.62 7.73
N ILE A 91 -12.64 2.34 6.99
CA ILE A 91 -12.40 3.77 7.18
C ILE A 91 -12.88 4.58 5.98
N PRO A 92 -13.16 5.89 6.11
CA PRO A 92 -13.45 6.75 4.97
C PRO A 92 -12.30 6.75 3.95
N PRO A 93 -12.58 7.01 2.66
CA PRO A 93 -11.54 7.10 1.65
C PRO A 93 -10.47 8.14 1.99
N ILE A 94 -9.21 7.78 1.76
CA ILE A 94 -8.04 8.64 2.00
C ILE A 94 -7.73 9.38 0.69
N PRO A 95 -7.79 10.73 0.66
CA PRO A 95 -7.59 11.47 -0.59
C PRO A 95 -6.16 11.49 -1.12
N ARG A 96 -5.16 11.33 -0.24
CA ARG A 96 -3.74 11.31 -0.63
C ARG A 96 -3.04 10.15 0.07
N LEU A 97 -2.67 9.15 -0.72
CA LEU A 97 -2.08 7.90 -0.23
C LEU A 97 -0.68 7.71 -0.82
N VAL A 98 0.28 7.39 0.02
CA VAL A 98 1.65 7.05 -0.41
C VAL A 98 1.94 5.62 0.01
N PHE A 99 2.30 4.78 -0.94
CA PHE A 99 2.70 3.41 -0.71
C PHE A 99 4.22 3.33 -0.52
N ASP A 100 4.68 3.19 0.71
CA ASP A 100 6.07 2.89 1.01
C ASP A 100 6.28 1.38 0.91
N VAL A 101 7.04 0.96 -0.10
CA VAL A 101 7.28 -0.46 -0.42
C VAL A 101 8.65 -0.95 0.05
N ALA A 102 9.34 -0.23 0.94
CA ALA A 102 10.60 -0.69 1.49
C ALA A 102 10.45 -2.06 2.19
N LEU A 103 11.40 -2.96 1.96
CA LEU A 103 11.44 -4.25 2.65
C LEU A 103 11.77 -4.03 4.13
N PRO A 104 11.02 -4.62 5.07
CA PRO A 104 11.35 -4.48 6.48
C PRO A 104 12.62 -5.25 6.85
N SER A 105 13.35 -4.73 7.84
CA SER A 105 14.39 -5.50 8.51
C SER A 105 13.76 -6.52 9.47
N LEU A 106 13.99 -7.80 9.18
CA LEU A 106 13.66 -8.88 10.11
C LEU A 106 14.70 -8.83 11.24
N GLY A 107 14.31 -8.32 12.41
CA GLY A 107 15.25 -8.02 13.49
C GLY A 107 16.08 -9.22 13.95
N GLU A 108 17.23 -8.96 14.58
CA GLU A 108 18.22 -9.97 15.03
C GLU A 108 17.78 -10.81 16.25
N SER A 109 16.49 -10.87 16.55
CA SER A 109 15.99 -11.65 17.68
C SER A 109 16.32 -13.13 17.50
N GLU A 110 16.58 -13.82 18.61
CA GLU A 110 16.74 -15.28 18.66
C GLU A 110 15.66 -16.06 17.88
N LYS A 111 14.44 -15.49 17.86
CA LYS A 111 13.27 -16.02 17.17
C LYS A 111 13.39 -15.98 15.63
N TRP A 112 14.24 -15.11 15.08
CA TRP A 112 14.51 -14.94 13.64
C TRP A 112 15.86 -15.52 13.20
N LYS A 113 16.64 -16.16 14.10
CA LYS A 113 17.98 -16.74 13.81
C LYS A 113 18.06 -17.67 12.58
N ARG A 114 16.94 -18.19 12.08
CA ARG A 114 16.87 -19.03 10.86
C ARG A 114 16.30 -18.34 9.62
N VAL A 115 15.70 -17.15 9.76
CA VAL A 115 15.11 -16.42 8.63
C VAL A 115 16.12 -15.38 8.18
N ARG A 116 16.81 -15.68 7.09
CA ARG A 116 17.89 -14.84 6.58
C ARG A 116 17.34 -13.80 5.60
N LYS A 117 16.82 -12.68 6.13
CA LYS A 117 16.43 -11.49 5.35
C LYS A 117 15.29 -11.69 4.32
N LEU A 118 14.68 -10.57 3.95
CA LEU A 118 13.79 -10.46 2.80
C LEU A 118 14.57 -9.88 1.63
N PHE A 119 14.30 -10.35 0.42
CA PHE A 119 14.83 -9.78 -0.81
C PHE A 119 13.74 -9.71 -1.87
N TRP A 120 13.96 -8.94 -2.93
CA TRP A 120 13.05 -8.90 -4.07
C TRP A 120 13.29 -10.09 -4.98
N ASP A 121 12.25 -10.87 -5.30
CA ASP A 121 12.31 -11.93 -6.33
C ASP A 121 12.64 -11.28 -7.68
N ARG A 122 13.88 -11.48 -8.13
CA ARG A 122 14.33 -11.11 -9.48
C ARG A 122 14.69 -12.38 -10.23
N ALA A 123 14.39 -12.39 -11.52
CA ALA A 123 14.61 -13.53 -12.41
C ALA A 123 16.09 -13.97 -12.51
N ASP A 124 17.04 -13.14 -12.04
CA ASP A 124 18.49 -13.30 -12.16
C ASP A 124 19.24 -13.49 -10.84
N THR A 125 18.63 -13.31 -9.66
CA THR A 125 19.34 -13.29 -8.36
C THR A 125 19.05 -14.45 -7.40
N CYS A 126 18.18 -15.40 -7.76
CA CYS A 126 17.76 -16.46 -6.83
C CYS A 126 18.80 -17.59 -6.62
N ALA A 127 19.94 -17.58 -7.33
CA ALA A 127 20.97 -18.59 -7.12
C ALA A 127 21.83 -18.27 -5.89
N GLY A 128 21.52 -18.90 -4.74
CA GLY A 128 22.40 -18.95 -3.57
C GLY A 128 22.18 -17.88 -2.50
N GLN A 129 21.12 -17.07 -2.59
CA GLN A 129 20.70 -16.21 -1.49
C GLN A 129 19.88 -17.00 -0.48
N GLU A 130 20.43 -17.25 0.70
CA GLU A 130 19.63 -17.78 1.80
C GLU A 130 18.66 -16.68 2.28
N GLY A 131 17.36 -16.81 2.00
CA GLY A 131 16.35 -15.86 2.43
C GLY A 131 14.95 -16.12 1.89
N PHE A 132 14.07 -15.12 2.01
CA PHE A 132 12.72 -15.18 1.47
C PHE A 132 12.48 -14.07 0.45
N ALA A 133 11.97 -14.45 -0.71
CA ALA A 133 11.75 -13.57 -1.83
C ALA A 133 10.35 -12.94 -1.76
N VAL A 134 10.27 -11.63 -1.96
CA VAL A 134 9.02 -10.89 -2.16
C VAL A 134 8.90 -10.56 -3.63
N CYS A 135 7.84 -11.02 -4.28
CA CYS A 135 7.69 -10.74 -5.69
C CYS A 135 7.21 -9.32 -5.97
N VAL A 136 8.00 -8.59 -6.75
CA VAL A 136 7.70 -7.24 -7.23
C VAL A 136 6.32 -7.20 -7.90
N ARG A 137 5.97 -8.21 -8.71
CA ARG A 137 4.66 -8.29 -9.39
C ARG A 137 3.48 -8.35 -8.42
N ASP A 138 3.63 -9.07 -7.31
CA ASP A 138 2.55 -9.20 -6.34
C ASP A 138 2.37 -7.88 -5.57
N VAL A 139 3.49 -7.19 -5.28
CA VAL A 139 3.46 -5.87 -4.63
C VAL A 139 2.82 -4.83 -5.54
N THR A 140 3.21 -4.75 -6.82
CA THR A 140 2.59 -3.80 -7.77
C THR A 140 1.10 -4.08 -7.93
N THR A 141 0.70 -5.34 -8.04
CA THR A 141 -0.72 -5.75 -8.11
C THR A 141 -1.49 -5.32 -6.86
N LEU A 142 -0.90 -5.49 -5.67
CA LEU A 142 -1.51 -5.06 -4.43
C LEU A 142 -1.71 -3.54 -4.38
N VAL A 143 -0.68 -2.76 -4.73
CA VAL A 143 -0.74 -1.30 -4.77
C VAL A 143 -1.84 -0.82 -5.72
N ILE A 144 -1.88 -1.35 -6.95
CA ILE A 144 -2.91 -1.03 -7.95
C ILE A 144 -4.30 -1.35 -7.40
N THR A 145 -4.47 -2.54 -6.82
CA THR A 145 -5.76 -2.98 -6.26
C THR A 145 -6.26 -1.99 -5.20
N ILE A 146 -5.40 -1.62 -4.24
CA ILE A 146 -5.78 -0.67 -3.19
C ILE A 146 -6.10 0.70 -3.77
N ALA A 147 -5.28 1.22 -4.69
CA ALA A 147 -5.48 2.51 -5.31
C ALA A 147 -6.82 2.57 -6.08
N THR A 148 -7.11 1.55 -6.87
CA THR A 148 -8.38 1.43 -7.61
C THR A 148 -9.57 1.36 -6.64
N GLU A 149 -9.52 0.53 -5.61
CA GLU A 149 -10.59 0.43 -4.61
C GLU A 149 -10.80 1.76 -3.88
N MET A 150 -9.73 2.46 -3.53
CA MET A 150 -9.80 3.75 -2.87
C MET A 150 -10.48 4.80 -3.76
N ARG A 151 -10.07 4.88 -5.04
CA ARG A 151 -10.70 5.78 -6.02
C ARG A 151 -12.19 5.50 -6.18
N MET A 152 -12.57 4.24 -6.37
CA MET A 152 -13.97 3.84 -6.55
C MET A 152 -14.83 4.26 -5.36
N ARG A 153 -14.30 4.11 -4.14
CA ARG A 153 -15.01 4.49 -2.92
C ARG A 153 -15.07 6.00 -2.69
N ALA A 154 -14.06 6.74 -3.15
CA ALA A 154 -14.03 8.20 -3.05
C ALA A 154 -14.89 8.91 -4.11
N GLY A 155 -15.25 8.21 -5.19
CA GLY A 155 -15.92 8.82 -6.34
C GLY A 155 -14.98 9.61 -7.26
N GLY A 156 -13.68 9.32 -7.25
CA GLY A 156 -12.72 9.86 -8.21
C GLY A 156 -11.50 10.56 -7.60
N ASP A 157 -11.68 11.53 -6.70
CA ASP A 157 -10.59 12.39 -6.27
C ASP A 157 -9.67 11.73 -5.22
N VAL A 158 -8.75 10.89 -5.70
CA VAL A 158 -7.69 10.23 -4.91
C VAL A 158 -6.36 10.33 -5.66
N SER A 159 -5.37 10.91 -4.99
CA SER A 159 -3.97 10.88 -5.42
C SER A 159 -3.25 9.72 -4.76
N CYS A 160 -2.47 8.97 -5.55
CA CYS A 160 -1.67 7.84 -5.09
C CYS A 160 -0.23 7.98 -5.59
N GLU A 161 0.72 7.77 -4.69
CA GLU A 161 2.17 7.82 -4.96
C GLU A 161 2.84 6.55 -4.42
N VAL A 162 4.01 6.18 -4.94
CA VAL A 162 4.80 5.06 -4.44
C VAL A 162 6.20 5.55 -4.05
N ARG A 163 6.72 5.03 -2.93
CA ARG A 163 8.07 5.30 -2.42
C ARG A 163 8.85 4.00 -2.32
N TYR A 164 10.03 3.98 -2.90
CA TYR A 164 10.90 2.80 -3.01
C TYR A 164 12.37 3.22 -2.97
N ASP A 165 13.26 2.24 -2.81
CA ASP A 165 14.71 2.45 -2.87
C ASP A 165 15.17 2.50 -4.34
N GLU A 166 15.66 3.65 -4.78
CA GLU A 166 16.12 3.88 -6.16
C GLU A 166 17.45 3.19 -6.48
N THR A 167 18.18 2.69 -5.47
CA THR A 167 19.46 2.00 -5.67
C THR A 167 19.28 0.56 -6.20
N ASP A 168 18.05 0.04 -6.16
CA ASP A 168 17.68 -1.26 -6.72
C ASP A 168 17.19 -1.11 -8.18
N GLU A 169 18.08 -1.32 -9.15
CA GLU A 169 17.75 -1.14 -10.58
C GLU A 169 16.58 -2.02 -11.08
N GLY A 170 16.46 -3.24 -10.53
CA GLY A 170 15.37 -4.17 -10.88
C GLY A 170 14.02 -3.69 -10.37
N LEU A 171 14.01 -3.15 -9.15
CA LEU A 171 12.85 -2.51 -8.55
C LEU A 171 12.48 -1.21 -9.27
N LEU A 172 13.48 -0.38 -9.60
CA LEU A 172 13.30 0.94 -10.22
C LEU A 172 12.46 0.88 -11.50
N THR A 173 12.74 -0.09 -12.39
CA THR A 173 12.01 -0.22 -13.65
C THR A 173 10.53 -0.55 -13.42
N ALA A 174 10.25 -1.51 -12.53
CA ALA A 174 8.88 -1.88 -12.19
C ALA A 174 8.14 -0.74 -11.48
N MET A 175 8.81 -0.01 -10.60
CA MET A 175 8.21 1.10 -9.86
C MET A 175 7.90 2.30 -10.75
N LYS A 176 8.74 2.61 -11.75
CA LYS A 176 8.42 3.62 -12.78
C LYS A 176 7.18 3.26 -13.60
N VAL A 177 6.97 1.98 -13.88
CA VAL A 177 5.74 1.51 -14.54
C VAL A 177 4.55 1.69 -13.60
N LEU A 178 4.69 1.33 -12.32
CA LEU A 178 3.67 1.48 -11.30
C LEU A 178 3.27 2.95 -11.10
N GLU A 179 4.22 3.90 -11.05
CA GLU A 179 3.94 5.34 -10.96
C GLU A 179 3.02 5.81 -12.10
N ARG A 180 3.30 5.42 -13.34
CA ARG A 180 2.45 5.75 -14.49
C ARG A 180 1.05 5.16 -14.37
N GLN A 181 0.95 3.93 -13.84
CA GLN A 181 -0.36 3.30 -13.60
C GLN A 181 -1.14 4.03 -12.50
N LEU A 182 -0.48 4.46 -11.42
CA LEU A 182 -1.11 5.25 -10.35
C LEU A 182 -1.59 6.62 -10.86
N LEU A 183 -0.81 7.27 -11.72
CA LEU A 183 -1.23 8.51 -12.40
C LEU A 183 -2.43 8.26 -13.33
N ALA A 184 -2.43 7.18 -14.10
CA ALA A 184 -3.58 6.84 -14.94
C ALA A 184 -4.83 6.54 -14.10
N ILE A 185 -4.68 5.86 -12.96
CA ILE A 185 -5.77 5.63 -12.01
C ILE A 185 -6.28 6.96 -11.46
N SER A 186 -5.43 7.92 -11.09
CA SER A 186 -5.85 9.21 -10.56
C SER A 186 -6.57 10.10 -11.59
N MET A 187 -6.27 9.92 -12.88
CA MET A 187 -6.84 10.69 -13.99
C MET A 187 -8.05 10.03 -14.70
N ALA A 188 -8.41 8.78 -14.37
CA ALA A 188 -9.48 8.07 -15.05
C ALA A 188 -10.87 8.64 -14.72
N ASP A 189 -11.34 9.64 -15.48
CA ASP A 189 -12.61 10.33 -15.26
C ASP A 189 -13.78 9.35 -15.04
N THR A 190 -14.63 9.69 -14.06
CA THR A 190 -16.01 9.23 -13.98
C THR A 190 -16.70 9.60 -15.27
N THR A 191 -16.73 8.67 -16.23
CA THR A 191 -17.70 8.68 -17.31
C THR A 191 -19.06 8.45 -16.67
N SER A 192 -19.66 9.55 -16.23
CA SER A 192 -21.09 9.64 -15.96
C SER A 192 -21.81 9.16 -17.21
N VAL A 193 -22.61 8.11 -17.03
CA VAL A 193 -23.69 7.77 -17.95
C VAL A 193 -24.67 8.94 -17.91
N GLU A 194 -24.49 9.92 -18.79
CA GLU A 194 -25.52 10.90 -19.13
C GLU A 194 -26.34 10.37 -20.31
N GLU A 195 -27.64 10.25 -20.01
CA GLU A 195 -28.82 10.32 -20.90
C GLU A 195 -28.96 9.41 -22.13
N LYS A 196 -30.01 8.58 -22.08
CA LYS A 196 -31.23 8.94 -22.82
C LYS A 196 -32.48 8.35 -22.16
N GLY A 197 -33.21 9.21 -21.45
CA GLY A 197 -34.64 9.02 -21.36
C GLY A 197 -35.22 9.37 -22.73
N ASP A 198 -35.68 8.37 -23.47
CA ASP A 198 -36.68 8.59 -24.50
C ASP A 198 -38.03 8.13 -23.94
N MET A 199 -38.91 9.12 -23.91
CA MET A 199 -40.32 9.10 -23.54
C MET A 199 -41.08 8.41 -24.67
N ASP A 200 -41.94 7.45 -24.34
CA ASP A 200 -43.15 7.12 -25.09
C ASP A 200 -44.22 6.63 -24.09
#